data_AF-A0A6G0UHD0-F1
#
_entry.id   AF-A0A6G0UHD0-F1
#
_cell.length_a   1.000
_cell.length_b   1.000
_cell.length_c   1.000
_cell.angle_alpha   90.00
_cell.angle_beta   90.00
_cell.angle_gamma   90.00
#
_symmetry.space_group_name_H-M   'P 1'
#
loop_
_entity.id
_entity.type
_entity.pdbx_description
1 polymer ?
#
loop_
_entity_poly.entity_id
_entity_poly.type
_entity_poly.pdbx_seq_one_letter_code
_entity_poly.pdbx_strand_id
1 'polypeptide(L)'
;MKEFVKHSEAYAGRPTLNFMKIFYGGSYGLVFNDDSFWNSQKRFTLHVLRDFGFGKLALQETIIDQANQMTKVLKELNGKPIDMTKILANVTGNIIYQLTFGWTVSLESDYTMNIRNQIFEVLDILFHPIGWLCEIWEGFKILDPLFNQVMKKLLEKNDSVLNEIKKEIKRHRETIDYNSEPRDYIDAFLMEQRRQKGENELHGEWSDLQLIGAIYDLFLAGTEAMRCEVYS
;
A
#
# COMPACT_ATOMS: atom_id res chain seq x y z
N MET A 1 -15.96 -8.42 25.26
CA MET A 1 -15.83 -8.82 23.84
C MET A 1 -17.17 -8.81 23.08
N LYS A 2 -18.26 -9.41 23.59
CA LYS A 2 -19.59 -9.38 22.94
C LYS A 2 -20.21 -7.97 22.78
N GLU A 3 -19.96 -7.06 23.71
CA GLU A 3 -20.43 -5.65 23.64
C GLU A 3 -19.73 -4.82 22.54
N PHE A 4 -18.43 -5.06 22.30
CA PHE A 4 -17.69 -4.40 21.22
C PHE A 4 -18.15 -4.85 19.83
N VAL A 5 -18.57 -6.11 19.70
CA VAL A 5 -19.14 -6.63 18.44
C VAL A 5 -20.58 -6.13 18.24
N LYS A 6 -21.35 -5.94 19.32
CA LYS A 6 -22.73 -5.43 19.27
C LYS A 6 -22.84 -3.95 18.87
N HIS A 7 -21.82 -3.16 19.19
CA HIS A 7 -21.76 -1.73 18.90
C HIS A 7 -20.63 -1.39 17.93
N SER A 8 -20.22 -2.32 17.07
CA SER A 8 -19.07 -2.13 16.18
C SER A 8 -19.21 -0.90 15.28
N GLU A 9 -20.43 -0.54 14.89
CA GLU A 9 -20.72 0.67 14.12
C GLU A 9 -20.49 1.97 14.93
N ALA A 10 -20.77 1.98 16.24
CA ALA A 10 -20.53 3.15 17.10
C ALA A 10 -19.03 3.42 17.36
N TYR A 11 -18.16 2.43 17.09
CA TYR A 11 -16.70 2.53 17.21
C TYR A 11 -15.97 2.40 15.87
N ALA A 12 -16.71 2.38 14.76
CA ALA A 12 -16.14 2.29 13.41
C ALA A 12 -15.48 3.61 12.97
N GLY A 13 -15.87 4.73 13.61
CA GLY A 13 -15.34 6.07 13.38
C GLY A 13 -13.82 6.11 13.32
N ARG A 14 -13.28 6.53 12.18
CA ARG A 14 -11.84 6.77 11.99
C ARG A 14 -11.52 8.25 12.19
N PRO A 15 -10.52 8.61 13.01
CA PRO A 15 -10.07 9.99 13.11
C PRO A 15 -9.49 10.43 11.75
N THR A 16 -9.88 11.62 11.30
CA THR A 16 -9.24 12.25 10.13
C THR A 16 -7.86 12.75 10.57
N LEU A 17 -6.81 12.06 10.14
CA LEU A 17 -5.43 12.47 10.42
C LEU A 17 -4.96 13.51 9.40
N ASN A 18 -4.42 14.64 9.87
CA ASN A 18 -3.75 15.63 9.05
C ASN A 18 -2.55 15.04 8.31
N PHE A 19 -1.91 14.00 8.84
CA PHE A 19 -0.91 13.21 8.13
C PHE A 19 -1.38 12.73 6.75
N MET A 20 -2.64 12.32 6.58
CA MET A 20 -3.17 11.88 5.28
C MET A 20 -3.21 13.03 4.27
N LYS A 21 -3.60 14.23 4.73
CA LYS A 21 -3.52 15.45 3.91
C LYS A 21 -2.08 15.81 3.56
N ILE A 22 -1.15 15.60 4.48
CA ILE A 22 0.27 15.86 4.29
C ILE A 22 0.88 14.88 3.29
N PHE A 23 0.51 13.59 3.35
CA PHE A 23 1.08 12.55 2.49
C PHE A 23 0.43 12.46 1.12
N TYR A 24 -0.89 12.61 1.00
CA TYR A 24 -1.61 12.40 -0.27
C TYR A 24 -2.35 13.64 -0.78
N GLY A 25 -2.30 14.76 -0.06
CA GLY A 25 -3.03 15.99 -0.44
C GLY A 25 -4.53 15.95 -0.14
N GLY A 26 -5.01 14.95 0.62
CA GLY A 26 -6.41 14.82 1.02
C GLY A 26 -6.67 13.55 1.83
N SER A 27 -7.93 13.30 2.18
CA SER A 27 -8.36 12.08 2.87
C SER A 27 -8.65 10.98 1.84
N TYR A 28 -7.59 10.38 1.28
CA TYR A 28 -7.66 9.29 0.30
C TYR A 28 -7.21 7.97 0.92
N GLY A 29 -7.53 6.87 0.23
CA GLY A 29 -7.13 5.51 0.62
C GLY A 29 -8.25 4.74 1.32
N LEU A 30 -7.85 3.71 2.07
CA LEU A 30 -8.68 2.67 2.65
C LEU A 30 -8.63 2.65 4.18
N VAL A 31 -7.72 3.35 4.85
CA VAL A 31 -7.54 3.19 6.32
C VAL A 31 -8.26 4.25 7.16
N PHE A 32 -8.21 5.54 6.77
CA PHE A 32 -8.57 6.67 7.64
C PHE A 32 -9.74 7.52 7.10
N ASN A 33 -10.84 6.88 6.70
CA ASN A 33 -12.09 7.56 6.35
C ASN A 33 -13.28 6.72 6.80
N ASP A 34 -14.48 7.31 6.96
CA ASP A 34 -15.68 6.59 7.42
C ASP A 34 -16.96 7.08 6.73
N ASP A 35 -16.86 7.37 5.43
CA ASP A 35 -18.01 7.71 4.60
C ASP A 35 -18.53 6.48 3.82
N SER A 36 -19.73 6.64 3.24
CA SER A 36 -20.37 5.59 2.42
C SER A 36 -19.52 5.22 1.19
N PHE A 37 -18.77 6.19 0.67
CA PHE A 37 -17.82 6.02 -0.42
C PHE A 37 -16.66 5.10 -0.02
N TRP A 38 -16.03 5.35 1.11
CA TRP A 38 -14.94 4.53 1.65
C TRP A 38 -15.35 3.08 1.89
N ASN A 39 -16.58 2.87 2.39
CA ASN A 39 -17.12 1.52 2.54
C ASN A 39 -17.26 0.81 1.18
N SER A 40 -17.62 1.55 0.13
CA SER A 40 -17.69 1.03 -1.24
C SER A 40 -16.30 0.71 -1.79
N GLN A 41 -15.31 1.59 -1.57
CA GLN A 41 -13.91 1.37 -1.94
C GLN A 41 -13.32 0.14 -1.26
N LYS A 42 -13.55 -0.03 0.05
CA LYS A 42 -13.11 -1.23 0.77
C LYS A 42 -13.73 -2.51 0.22
N ARG A 43 -15.04 -2.50 -0.03
CA ARG A 43 -15.73 -3.65 -0.61
C ARG A 43 -15.18 -3.98 -1.99
N PHE A 44 -14.96 -2.97 -2.82
CA PHE A 44 -14.30 -3.11 -4.10
C PHE A 44 -12.90 -3.73 -3.95
N THR A 45 -12.05 -3.18 -3.08
CA THR A 45 -10.69 -3.70 -2.87
C THR A 45 -10.70 -5.14 -2.39
N LEU A 46 -11.55 -5.48 -1.41
CA LEU A 46 -11.67 -6.86 -0.94
C LEU A 46 -12.19 -7.81 -2.03
N HIS A 47 -13.11 -7.34 -2.87
CA HIS A 47 -13.62 -8.10 -4.00
C HIS A 47 -12.49 -8.38 -5.00
N VAL A 48 -11.75 -7.35 -5.40
CA VAL A 48 -10.62 -7.45 -6.32
C VAL A 48 -9.53 -8.35 -5.74
N LEU A 49 -9.11 -8.14 -4.49
CA LEU A 49 -8.13 -9.01 -3.82
C LEU A 49 -8.61 -10.46 -3.67
N ARG A 50 -9.91 -10.71 -3.57
CA ARG A 50 -10.46 -12.07 -3.59
C ARG A 50 -10.41 -12.67 -4.99
N ASP A 51 -10.77 -11.89 -6.00
CA ASP A 51 -10.80 -12.34 -7.39
C ASP A 51 -9.40 -12.60 -7.96
N PHE A 52 -8.40 -11.83 -7.54
CA PHE A 52 -7.00 -12.02 -7.91
C PHE A 52 -6.22 -12.91 -6.93
N GLY A 53 -6.59 -12.87 -5.64
CA GLY A 53 -5.82 -13.45 -4.55
C GLY A 53 -6.48 -14.65 -3.88
N PHE A 54 -7.53 -14.40 -3.09
CA PHE A 54 -8.15 -15.41 -2.23
C PHE A 54 -9.11 -16.34 -2.98
N GLY A 55 -8.56 -17.25 -3.80
CA GLY A 55 -9.31 -18.38 -4.36
C GLY A 55 -9.09 -18.70 -5.84
N LYS A 56 -8.19 -18.00 -6.54
CA LYS A 56 -7.82 -18.31 -7.92
C LYS A 56 -6.36 -18.76 -8.06
N LEU A 57 -6.09 -19.47 -9.15
CA LEU A 57 -4.79 -20.04 -9.51
C LEU A 57 -3.64 -19.00 -9.50
N ALA A 58 -3.88 -17.76 -9.90
CA ALA A 58 -2.82 -16.77 -10.09
C ALA A 58 -2.00 -16.45 -8.81
N LEU A 59 -2.64 -16.16 -7.68
CA LEU A 59 -1.90 -15.91 -6.43
C LEU A 59 -1.29 -17.20 -5.87
N GLN A 60 -1.99 -18.34 -5.99
CA GLN A 60 -1.45 -19.62 -5.55
C GLN A 60 -0.19 -20.00 -6.35
N GLU A 61 -0.21 -19.82 -7.66
CA GLU A 61 0.93 -19.99 -8.56
C GLU A 61 2.06 -19.04 -8.20
N THR A 62 1.75 -17.78 -7.89
CA THR A 62 2.75 -16.81 -7.42
C THR A 62 3.40 -17.25 -6.12
N ILE A 63 2.62 -17.68 -5.12
CA ILE A 63 3.15 -18.15 -3.83
C ILE A 63 4.05 -19.38 -4.04
N ILE A 64 3.61 -20.34 -4.86
CA ILE A 64 4.40 -21.53 -5.19
C ILE A 64 5.69 -21.15 -5.91
N ASP A 65 5.62 -20.25 -6.89
CA ASP A 65 6.78 -19.77 -7.62
C ASP A 65 7.78 -19.07 -6.69
N GLN A 66 7.31 -18.17 -5.82
CA GLN A 66 8.16 -17.50 -4.83
C GLN A 66 8.80 -18.49 -3.85
N ALA A 67 8.08 -19.52 -3.41
CA ALA A 67 8.63 -20.58 -2.55
C ALA A 67 9.71 -21.42 -3.28
N ASN A 68 9.50 -21.71 -4.56
CA ASN A 68 10.47 -22.41 -5.41
C ASN A 68 11.73 -21.55 -5.63
N GLN A 69 11.55 -20.27 -5.95
CA GLN A 69 12.65 -19.32 -6.09
C GLN A 69 13.46 -19.19 -4.79
N MET A 70 12.78 -19.08 -3.65
CA MET A 70 13.44 -19.03 -2.34
C MET A 70 14.26 -20.30 -2.09
N THR A 71 13.69 -21.48 -2.37
CA THR A 71 14.39 -22.75 -2.22
C THR A 71 15.63 -22.83 -3.12
N LYS A 72 15.55 -22.29 -4.35
CA LYS A 72 16.67 -22.23 -5.28
C LYS A 72 17.81 -21.35 -4.73
N VAL A 73 17.49 -20.13 -4.31
CA VAL A 73 18.47 -19.20 -3.70
C VAL A 73 19.15 -19.85 -2.50
N LEU A 74 18.38 -20.50 -1.62
CA LEU A 74 18.91 -21.17 -0.44
C LEU A 74 19.87 -22.33 -0.77
N LYS A 75 19.60 -23.07 -1.85
CA LYS A 75 20.49 -24.15 -2.31
C LYS A 75 21.79 -23.61 -2.93
N GLU A 76 21.71 -22.50 -3.64
CA GLU A 76 22.87 -21.87 -4.32
C GLU A 76 23.88 -21.24 -3.35
N LEU A 77 23.46 -20.90 -2.13
CA LEU A 77 24.33 -20.35 -1.09
C LEU A 77 25.47 -21.28 -0.67
N ASN A 78 25.29 -22.60 -0.76
CA ASN A 78 26.29 -23.60 -0.37
C ASN A 78 26.97 -23.31 0.99
N GLY A 79 26.18 -22.91 2.00
CA GLY A 79 26.66 -22.61 3.36
C GLY A 79 27.15 -21.17 3.60
N LYS A 80 27.06 -20.28 2.61
CA LYS A 80 27.38 -18.85 2.81
C LYS A 80 26.29 -18.14 3.62
N PRO A 81 26.65 -17.16 4.46
CA PRO A 81 25.67 -16.30 5.14
C PRO A 81 24.79 -15.57 4.13
N ILE A 82 23.48 -15.51 4.41
CA ILE A 82 22.52 -14.69 3.64
C ILE A 82 21.67 -13.86 4.60
N ASP A 83 21.25 -12.68 4.14
CA ASP A 83 20.22 -11.90 4.81
C ASP A 83 18.83 -12.45 4.46
N MET A 84 18.31 -13.31 5.33
CA MET A 84 16.95 -13.86 5.21
C MET A 84 15.87 -12.77 5.25
N THR A 85 16.13 -11.63 5.90
CA THR A 85 15.20 -10.51 6.00
C THR A 85 14.91 -9.94 4.62
N LYS A 86 15.93 -9.85 3.76
CA LYS A 86 15.81 -9.37 2.39
C LYS A 86 15.00 -10.34 1.53
N ILE A 87 15.30 -11.64 1.63
CA ILE A 87 14.58 -12.66 0.85
C ILE A 87 13.10 -12.66 1.24
N LEU A 88 12.78 -12.74 2.53
CA LEU A 88 11.41 -12.77 3.02
C LEU A 88 10.65 -11.51 2.59
N ALA A 89 11.27 -10.34 2.72
CA ALA A 89 10.66 -9.10 2.27
C ALA A 89 10.40 -9.07 0.76
N ASN A 90 11.31 -9.60 -0.06
CA ASN A 90 11.09 -9.72 -1.50
C ASN A 90 9.97 -10.72 -1.83
N VAL A 91 9.88 -11.86 -1.14
CA VAL A 91 8.80 -12.86 -1.34
C VAL A 91 7.43 -12.23 -1.07
N THR A 92 7.28 -11.58 0.08
CA THR A 92 6.01 -10.97 0.48
C THR A 92 5.70 -9.71 -0.31
N GLY A 93 6.72 -8.90 -0.63
CA GLY A 93 6.60 -7.76 -1.53
C GLY A 93 6.13 -8.17 -2.92
N ASN A 94 6.68 -9.26 -3.46
CA ASN A 94 6.27 -9.82 -4.75
C ASN A 94 4.81 -10.26 -4.78
N ILE A 95 4.25 -10.75 -3.67
CA ILE A 95 2.81 -11.03 -3.58
C ILE A 95 2.02 -9.73 -3.74
N ILE A 96 2.41 -8.65 -3.06
CA ILE A 96 1.75 -7.35 -3.15
C ILE A 96 1.92 -6.76 -4.56
N TYR A 97 3.12 -6.83 -5.14
CA TYR A 97 3.40 -6.32 -6.49
C TYR A 97 2.64 -7.09 -7.55
N GLN A 98 2.50 -8.41 -7.41
CA GLN A 98 1.70 -9.20 -8.33
C GLN A 98 0.22 -8.81 -8.24
N LEU A 99 -0.31 -8.64 -7.04
CA LEU A 99 -1.71 -8.24 -6.84
C LEU A 99 -2.00 -6.82 -7.32
N THR A 100 -1.02 -5.91 -7.22
CA THR A 100 -1.23 -4.48 -7.47
C THR A 100 -0.75 -4.01 -8.84
N PHE A 101 0.43 -4.44 -9.27
CA PHE A 101 1.13 -4.01 -10.49
C PHE A 101 1.26 -5.11 -11.56
N GLY A 102 0.91 -6.35 -11.22
CA GLY A 102 0.99 -7.49 -12.12
C GLY A 102 2.41 -8.00 -12.41
N TRP A 103 3.41 -7.67 -11.58
CA TRP A 103 4.78 -8.14 -11.74
C TRP A 103 5.49 -8.45 -10.43
N THR A 104 6.62 -9.15 -10.51
CA THR A 104 7.50 -9.50 -9.38
C THR A 104 8.95 -9.06 -9.64
N VAL A 105 9.71 -8.77 -8.59
CA VAL A 105 11.18 -8.55 -8.65
C VAL A 105 11.96 -9.81 -8.29
N SER A 106 13.25 -9.84 -8.64
CA SER A 106 14.17 -10.86 -8.14
C SER A 106 14.26 -10.84 -6.61
N LEU A 107 14.38 -12.02 -5.98
CA LEU A 107 14.59 -12.17 -4.54
C LEU A 107 15.90 -11.56 -4.03
N GLU A 108 16.84 -11.27 -4.93
CA GLU A 108 18.11 -10.61 -4.62
C GLU A 108 18.06 -9.09 -4.87
N SER A 109 16.95 -8.55 -5.39
CA SER A 109 16.79 -7.13 -5.66
C SER A 109 16.77 -6.30 -4.38
N ASP A 110 17.37 -5.11 -4.43
CA ASP A 110 17.27 -4.10 -3.36
C ASP A 110 15.98 -3.26 -3.45
N TYR A 111 15.18 -3.45 -4.50
CA TYR A 111 13.97 -2.67 -4.77
C TYR A 111 12.99 -2.69 -3.59
N THR A 112 12.58 -3.89 -3.16
CA THR A 112 11.60 -4.04 -2.08
C THR A 112 12.16 -3.55 -0.75
N MET A 113 13.44 -3.80 -0.49
CA MET A 113 14.12 -3.27 0.71
C MET A 113 14.09 -1.75 0.76
N ASN A 114 14.33 -1.08 -0.38
CA ASN A 114 14.28 0.37 -0.45
C ASN A 114 12.86 0.90 -0.17
N ILE A 115 11.83 0.35 -0.82
CA ILE A 115 10.43 0.74 -0.58
C ILE A 115 10.03 0.46 0.87
N ARG A 116 10.38 -0.72 1.39
CA ARG A 116 10.09 -1.12 2.78
C ARG A 116 10.72 -0.16 3.78
N ASN A 117 11.99 0.18 3.60
CA ASN A 117 12.70 1.08 4.51
C ASN A 117 12.10 2.49 4.48
N GLN A 118 11.73 3.00 3.30
CA GLN A 118 11.02 4.28 3.17
C GLN A 118 9.68 4.26 3.92
N ILE A 119 8.90 3.18 3.79
CA ILE A 119 7.63 3.00 4.51
C ILE A 119 7.84 2.90 6.03
N PHE A 120 8.83 2.14 6.49
CA PHE A 120 9.13 2.02 7.93
C PHE A 120 9.56 3.34 8.54
N GLU A 121 10.35 4.15 7.84
CA GLU A 121 10.73 5.46 8.34
C GLU A 121 9.52 6.42 8.40
N VAL A 122 8.58 6.29 7.47
CA VAL A 122 7.30 7.01 7.53
C VAL A 122 6.50 6.60 8.77
N LEU A 123 6.38 5.30 9.02
CA LEU A 123 5.65 4.75 10.16
C LEU A 123 6.30 5.06 11.50
N ASP A 124 7.62 4.93 11.60
CA ASP A 124 8.35 5.24 12.82
C ASP A 124 8.14 6.71 13.21
N ILE A 125 8.11 7.64 12.24
CA ILE A 125 7.79 9.05 12.53
C ILE A 125 6.31 9.25 12.86
N LEU A 126 5.39 8.58 12.15
CA LEU A 126 3.95 8.62 12.42
C LEU A 126 3.64 8.19 13.86
N PHE A 127 4.36 7.20 14.39
CA PHE A 127 4.22 6.72 15.76
C PHE A 127 5.15 7.39 16.78
N HIS A 128 6.10 8.22 16.33
CA HIS A 128 6.97 8.97 17.22
C HIS A 128 6.23 10.15 17.87
N PRO A 129 6.49 10.49 19.16
CA PRO A 129 5.87 11.65 19.81
C PRO A 129 6.03 12.96 19.04
N ILE A 130 7.16 13.13 18.34
CA ILE A 130 7.40 14.30 17.48
C ILE A 130 6.43 14.35 16.29
N GLY A 131 6.11 13.21 15.67
CA GLY A 131 5.10 13.17 14.61
C GLY A 131 3.72 13.57 15.13
N TRP A 132 3.35 13.10 16.33
CA TRP A 132 2.09 13.51 16.97
C TRP A 132 2.05 15.01 17.31
N LEU A 133 3.18 15.63 17.63
CA LEU A 133 3.26 17.09 17.78
C LEU A 133 2.96 17.81 16.45
N CYS A 134 3.41 17.27 15.30
CA CYS A 134 3.06 17.81 13.98
C CYS A 134 1.58 17.69 13.66
N GLU A 135 0.95 16.59 14.10
CA GLU A 135 -0.47 16.29 13.88
C GLU A 135 -1.37 17.25 14.65
N ILE A 136 -1.01 17.53 15.91
CA ILE A 136 -1.80 18.35 16.84
C ILE A 136 -1.49 19.84 16.68
N TRP A 137 -0.25 20.21 16.34
CA TRP A 137 0.19 21.60 16.28
C TRP A 137 0.73 21.98 14.90
N GLU A 138 -0.11 22.67 14.13
CA GLU A 138 0.23 23.16 12.78
C GLU A 138 1.48 24.07 12.75
N GLY A 139 1.75 24.78 13.85
CA GLY A 139 2.92 25.65 14.00
C GLY A 139 4.25 24.91 14.04
N PHE A 140 4.25 23.60 14.32
CA PHE A 140 5.47 22.78 14.32
C PHE A 140 6.13 22.73 12.92
N LYS A 141 5.34 22.85 11.84
CA LYS A 141 5.87 22.90 10.46
C LYS A 141 6.83 24.08 10.24
N ILE A 142 6.59 25.20 10.92
CA ILE A 142 7.44 26.40 10.85
C ILE A 142 8.77 26.15 11.59
N LEU A 143 8.74 25.29 12.61
CA LEU A 143 9.89 24.95 13.43
C LEU A 143 10.69 23.76 12.89
N ASP A 144 10.23 23.07 11.85
CA ASP A 144 10.92 21.91 11.23
C ASP A 144 12.41 22.17 10.92
N PRO A 145 12.83 23.36 10.45
CA PRO A 145 14.25 23.67 10.28
C PRO A 145 15.09 23.57 11.56
N LEU A 146 14.48 23.81 12.73
CA LEU A 146 15.13 23.69 14.04
C LEU A 146 15.27 22.23 14.50
N PHE A 147 14.52 21.31 13.90
CA PHE A 147 14.53 19.88 14.19
C PHE A 147 15.17 19.07 13.05
N ASN A 148 16.24 19.58 12.44
CA ASN A 148 16.97 18.90 11.37
C ASN A 148 16.14 18.51 10.13
N GLN A 149 15.06 19.26 9.86
CA GLN A 149 14.18 19.08 8.70
C GLN A 149 13.56 17.67 8.64
N VAL A 150 13.11 17.16 9.79
CA VAL A 150 12.51 15.82 9.92
C VAL A 150 11.30 15.68 9.00
N MET A 151 10.42 16.67 8.96
CA MET A 151 9.22 16.63 8.11
C MET A 151 9.56 16.70 6.63
N LYS A 152 10.53 17.53 6.24
CA LYS A 152 10.98 17.58 4.84
C LYS A 152 11.53 16.22 4.37
N LYS A 153 12.41 15.59 5.14
CA LYS A 153 12.99 14.28 4.80
C LYS A 153 11.94 13.18 4.73
N LEU A 154 10.95 13.24 5.63
CA LEU A 154 9.79 12.35 5.63
C LEU A 154 8.98 12.51 4.33
N LEU A 155 8.66 13.75 3.95
CA LEU A 155 7.93 14.05 2.73
C LEU A 155 8.67 13.58 1.48
N GLU A 156 9.98 13.81 1.39
CA GLU A 156 10.81 13.36 0.27
C GLU A 156 10.77 11.83 0.11
N LYS A 157 10.80 11.09 1.22
CA LYS A 157 10.69 9.62 1.21
C LYS A 157 9.30 9.14 0.83
N ASN A 158 8.26 9.77 1.39
CA ASN A 158 6.89 9.48 1.01
C ASN A 158 6.63 9.76 -0.47
N ASP A 159 7.13 10.88 -0.99
CA ASP A 159 7.02 11.27 -2.40
C ASP A 159 7.73 10.27 -3.32
N SER A 160 8.86 9.70 -2.88
CA SER A 160 9.54 8.62 -3.61
C SER A 160 8.60 7.43 -3.83
N VAL A 161 7.94 6.94 -2.78
CA VAL A 161 6.98 5.81 -2.88
C VAL A 161 5.78 6.18 -3.76
N LEU A 162 5.22 7.38 -3.58
CA LEU A 162 4.09 7.84 -4.39
C LEU A 162 4.45 7.99 -5.87
N ASN A 163 5.67 8.41 -6.18
CA ASN A 163 6.14 8.54 -7.56
C ASN A 163 6.28 7.17 -8.24
N GLU A 164 6.71 6.13 -7.52
CA GLU A 164 6.71 4.76 -8.05
C GLU A 164 5.29 4.28 -8.38
N ILE A 165 4.33 4.49 -7.46
CA ILE A 165 2.92 4.15 -7.70
C ILE A 165 2.37 4.92 -8.92
N LYS A 166 2.65 6.22 -9.04
CA LYS A 166 2.21 7.04 -10.19
C LYS A 166 2.80 6.55 -11.52
N LYS A 167 4.07 6.13 -11.54
CA LYS A 167 4.68 5.54 -12.73
C LYS A 167 3.96 4.27 -13.16
N GLU A 168 3.64 3.40 -12.20
CA GLU A 168 2.91 2.16 -12.48
C GLU A 168 1.50 2.45 -12.99
N ILE A 169 0.75 3.37 -12.37
CA ILE A 169 -0.58 3.77 -12.87
C ILE A 169 -0.49 4.27 -14.31
N LYS A 170 0.52 5.09 -14.62
CA LYS A 170 0.75 5.57 -16.00
C LYS A 170 1.00 4.41 -16.97
N ARG A 171 1.86 3.45 -16.62
CA ARG A 171 2.14 2.25 -17.42
C ARG A 171 0.87 1.43 -17.71
N HIS A 172 0.00 1.28 -16.71
CA HIS A 172 -1.28 0.58 -16.90
C HIS A 172 -2.22 1.35 -17.81
N ARG A 173 -2.33 2.68 -17.65
CA ARG A 173 -3.14 3.51 -18.56
C ARG A 173 -2.73 3.40 -20.03
N GLU A 174 -1.45 3.21 -20.31
CA GLU A 174 -0.93 3.05 -21.67
C GLU A 174 -1.18 1.65 -22.27
N THR A 175 -1.43 0.64 -21.43
CA THR A 175 -1.47 -0.78 -21.83
C THR A 175 -2.81 -1.48 -21.54
N ILE A 176 -3.73 -0.83 -20.84
CA ILE A 176 -4.99 -1.40 -20.40
C ILE A 176 -5.92 -1.72 -21.58
N ASP A 177 -6.45 -2.94 -21.59
CA ASP A 177 -7.53 -3.34 -22.48
C ASP A 177 -8.85 -3.40 -21.70
N TYR A 178 -9.71 -2.42 -21.95
CA TYR A 178 -11.00 -2.30 -21.29
C TYR A 178 -12.04 -3.37 -21.69
N ASN A 179 -11.75 -4.20 -22.70
CA ASN A 179 -12.64 -5.28 -23.12
C ASN A 179 -12.20 -6.66 -22.60
N SER A 180 -11.06 -6.72 -21.91
CA SER A 180 -10.51 -7.95 -21.33
C SER A 180 -10.68 -7.95 -19.81
N GLU A 181 -10.45 -9.12 -19.20
CA GLU A 181 -10.36 -9.21 -17.74
C GLU A 181 -9.18 -8.38 -17.21
N PRO A 182 -9.32 -7.70 -16.06
CA PRO A 182 -8.24 -6.90 -15.49
C PRO A 182 -7.03 -7.77 -15.15
N ARG A 183 -5.81 -7.24 -15.32
CA ARG A 183 -4.56 -7.97 -15.02
C ARG A 183 -4.23 -7.97 -13.53
N ASP A 184 -4.60 -6.91 -12.84
CA ASP A 184 -4.26 -6.62 -11.45
C ASP A 184 -5.22 -5.56 -10.86
N TYR A 185 -4.94 -5.14 -9.61
CA TYR A 185 -5.71 -4.13 -8.91
C TYR A 185 -5.79 -2.79 -9.66
N ILE A 186 -4.70 -2.33 -10.28
CA ILE A 186 -4.70 -1.05 -11.00
C ILE A 186 -5.67 -1.13 -12.15
N ASP A 187 -5.58 -2.16 -12.99
CA ASP A 187 -6.49 -2.33 -14.12
C ASP A 187 -7.94 -2.41 -13.66
N ALA A 188 -8.24 -3.21 -12.62
CA ALA A 188 -9.59 -3.33 -12.09
C ALA A 188 -10.14 -1.97 -11.63
N PHE A 189 -9.32 -1.17 -10.94
CA PHE A 189 -9.72 0.16 -10.50
C PHE A 189 -9.92 1.11 -11.68
N LEU A 190 -9.04 1.09 -12.68
CA LEU A 190 -9.14 1.94 -13.86
C LEU A 190 -10.37 1.61 -14.71
N MET A 191 -10.74 0.33 -14.81
CA MET A 191 -11.98 -0.12 -15.45
C MET A 191 -13.21 0.35 -14.69
N GLU A 192 -13.23 0.19 -13.36
CA GLU A 192 -14.34 0.66 -12.53
C GLU A 192 -14.45 2.20 -12.55
N GLN A 193 -13.32 2.92 -12.50
CA GLN A 193 -13.26 4.37 -12.69
C GLN A 193 -13.91 4.79 -14.02
N ARG A 194 -13.67 4.05 -15.10
CA ARG A 194 -14.29 4.31 -16.42
C ARG A 194 -15.79 4.02 -16.41
N ARG A 195 -16.21 2.90 -15.82
CA ARG A 195 -17.62 2.51 -15.71
C ARG A 195 -18.44 3.58 -14.98
N GLN A 196 -17.92 4.05 -13.85
CA GLN A 196 -18.57 5.05 -13.01
C GLN A 196 -18.65 6.42 -13.69
N LYS A 197 -17.59 6.85 -14.42
CA LYS A 197 -17.62 8.08 -15.23
C LYS A 197 -18.69 8.08 -16.33
N GLY A 198 -19.07 6.91 -16.84
CA GLY A 198 -20.14 6.78 -17.83
C GLY A 198 -21.55 6.77 -17.25
N GLU A 199 -21.69 6.48 -15.95
CA GLU A 199 -22.99 6.29 -15.28
C GLU A 199 -23.41 7.48 -14.41
N ASN A 200 -22.46 8.22 -13.81
CA ASN A 200 -22.71 9.45 -13.05
C ASN A 200 -21.44 10.31 -13.00
N GLU A 201 -21.55 11.63 -13.21
CA GLU A 201 -20.47 12.59 -12.96
C GLU A 201 -20.22 12.78 -11.45
N LEU A 202 -19.89 11.71 -10.73
CA LEU A 202 -19.37 11.78 -9.36
C LEU A 202 -17.88 12.16 -9.43
N HIS A 203 -17.64 13.44 -9.69
CA HIS A 203 -16.32 14.05 -9.65
C HIS A 203 -15.77 14.04 -8.21
N GLY A 204 -15.00 13.02 -7.86
CA GLY A 204 -14.15 13.02 -6.66
C GLY A 204 -13.87 11.63 -6.09
N GLU A 205 -14.85 10.73 -6.21
CA GLU A 205 -14.83 9.41 -5.59
C GLU A 205 -13.81 8.48 -6.27
N TRP A 206 -14.01 8.15 -7.54
CA TRP A 206 -13.08 7.30 -8.30
C TRP A 206 -11.96 8.13 -8.94
N SER A 207 -11.16 8.81 -8.11
CA SER A 207 -10.04 9.65 -8.56
C SER A 207 -8.70 8.90 -8.57
N ASP A 208 -7.73 9.46 -9.30
CA ASP A 208 -6.36 8.92 -9.33
C ASP A 208 -5.69 9.04 -7.95
N LEU A 209 -6.04 10.08 -7.18
CA LEU A 209 -5.57 10.25 -5.81
C LEU A 209 -6.10 9.13 -4.90
N GLN A 210 -7.36 8.70 -5.10
CA GLN A 210 -7.91 7.55 -4.39
C GLN A 210 -7.19 6.26 -4.75
N LEU A 211 -6.89 6.02 -6.04
CA LEU A 211 -6.14 4.84 -6.48
C LEU A 211 -4.74 4.81 -5.84
N ILE A 212 -4.04 5.95 -5.87
CA ILE A 212 -2.72 6.10 -5.26
C ILE A 212 -2.78 5.79 -3.76
N GLY A 213 -3.74 6.39 -3.04
CA GLY A 213 -3.92 6.16 -1.61
C GLY A 213 -4.27 4.70 -1.30
N ALA A 214 -5.10 4.05 -2.11
CA ALA A 214 -5.48 2.65 -1.91
C ALA A 214 -4.29 1.70 -2.10
N ILE A 215 -3.47 1.90 -3.13
CA ILE A 215 -2.26 1.11 -3.35
C ILE A 215 -1.27 1.36 -2.21
N TYR A 216 -1.06 2.62 -1.82
CA TYR A 216 -0.17 2.94 -0.71
C TYR A 216 -0.60 2.24 0.57
N ASP A 217 -1.90 2.26 0.91
CA ASP A 217 -2.44 1.58 2.09
C ASP A 217 -2.25 0.06 2.03
N LEU A 218 -2.34 -0.56 0.85
CA LEU A 218 -2.04 -1.99 0.66
C LEU A 218 -0.56 -2.30 0.93
N PHE A 219 0.35 -1.44 0.46
CA PHE A 219 1.79 -1.57 0.70
C PHE A 219 2.13 -1.36 2.18
N LEU A 220 1.51 -0.36 2.80
CA LEU A 220 1.66 -0.04 4.22
C LEU A 220 1.23 -1.24 5.08
N ALA A 221 0.01 -1.74 4.85
CA ALA A 221 -0.55 -2.87 5.58
C ALA A 221 0.26 -4.15 5.38
N GLY A 222 0.66 -4.44 4.15
CA GLY A 222 1.48 -5.61 3.83
C GLY A 222 2.87 -5.54 4.47
N THR A 223 3.48 -4.35 4.51
CA THR A 223 4.81 -4.14 5.11
C THR A 223 4.78 -4.25 6.64
N GLU A 224 3.75 -3.70 7.29
CA GLU A 224 3.58 -3.82 8.75
C GLU A 224 3.33 -5.26 9.19
N ALA A 225 2.53 -6.02 8.45
CA ALA A 225 2.32 -7.44 8.76
C ALA A 225 3.64 -8.22 8.77
N MET A 226 4.56 -7.93 7.83
CA MET A 226 5.90 -8.54 7.81
C MET A 226 6.75 -8.15 9.03
N ARG A 227 6.65 -6.90 9.50
CA ARG A 227 7.36 -6.45 10.69
C ARG A 227 6.97 -7.31 11.89
N CYS A 228 5.69 -7.61 12.07
CA CYS A 228 5.24 -8.42 13.20
C CYS A 228 5.69 -9.88 13.15
N GLU A 229 5.74 -10.52 11.97
CA GLU A 229 6.08 -11.94 11.84
C GLU A 229 7.58 -12.23 11.95
N VAL A 230 8.46 -11.29 11.57
CA VAL A 230 9.92 -11.50 11.64
C VAL A 230 10.47 -11.30 13.07
N TYR A 231 9.73 -10.59 13.93
CA TYR A 231 10.12 -10.33 15.33
C TYR A 231 9.35 -11.17 16.37
N SER A 232 8.50 -12.12 15.94
CA SER A 232 7.76 -13.05 16.81
C SER A 232 8.40 -14.44 16.87
#